data_AF-R4KG37-F1
#
_entry.id   AF-R4KG37-F1
#
_cell.length_a   1.000
_cell.length_b   1.000
_cell.length_c   1.000
_cell.angle_alpha   90.00
_cell.angle_beta   90.00
_cell.angle_gamma   90.00
#
_symmetry.space_group_name_H-M   'P 1'
#
loop_
_entity.id
_entity.type
_entity.pdbx_description
1 polymer ?
#
loop_
_entity_poly.entity_id
_entity_poly.type
_entity_poly.pdbx_seq_one_letter_code
_entity_poly.pdbx_strand_id
1 'polypeptide(L)'
;MIEFLGWLGFTLLVSTLMPFLLRRLKLWRKGLTLGARYHHHLALACLAVLTLHGFGALNGRRGWGARLNFQNEIISGIFAWMVLLAISMLALSAFRQKPFKRTHCWLVGLLVLLVLYHI
;
A
#
# COMPACT_ATOMS: atom_id res chain seq x y z
N MET A 1 18.76 -5.03 -3.40
CA MET A 1 17.81 -4.19 -4.20
C MET A 1 16.35 -4.49 -3.88
N ILE A 2 15.92 -5.74 -3.77
CA ILE A 2 14.51 -6.10 -3.47
C ILE A 2 14.04 -5.53 -2.13
N GLU A 3 14.85 -5.64 -1.08
CA GLU A 3 14.55 -5.08 0.25
C GLU A 3 14.39 -3.54 0.22
N PHE A 4 15.25 -2.85 -0.53
CA PHE A 4 15.13 -1.40 -0.72
C PHE A 4 13.80 -1.00 -1.37
N LEU A 5 13.37 -1.74 -2.40
CA LEU A 5 12.05 -1.54 -3.02
C LEU A 5 10.90 -1.79 -2.03
N GLY A 6 11.04 -2.78 -1.15
CA GLY A 6 10.07 -3.07 -0.09
C GLY A 6 9.93 -1.91 0.89
N TRP A 7 11.05 -1.43 1.43
CA TRP A 7 11.07 -0.27 2.34
C TRP A 7 10.60 1.03 1.67
N LEU A 8 10.97 1.25 0.41
CA LEU A 8 10.49 2.40 -0.35
C LEU A 8 8.96 2.33 -0.56
N GLY A 9 8.43 1.17 -0.94
CA GLY A 9 6.99 0.96 -1.05
C GLY A 9 6.27 1.17 0.29
N PHE A 10 6.82 0.66 1.39
CA PHE A 10 6.26 0.85 2.73
C PHE A 10 6.23 2.32 3.16
N THR A 11 7.32 3.05 2.96
CA THR A 11 7.37 4.50 3.27
C THR A 11 6.40 5.32 2.43
N LEU A 12 6.23 4.97 1.15
CA LEU A 12 5.20 5.57 0.29
C LEU A 12 3.79 5.26 0.80
N LEU A 13 3.52 4.03 1.24
CA LEU A 13 2.25 3.64 1.84
C LEU A 13 1.97 4.41 3.14
N VAL A 14 2.93 4.53 4.03
CA VAL A 14 2.78 5.34 5.27
C VAL A 14 2.48 6.79 4.92
N SER A 15 3.15 7.33 3.89
CA SER A 15 2.93 8.70 3.42
C SER A 15 1.52 8.92 2.85
N THR A 16 0.89 7.91 2.24
CA THR A 16 -0.51 8.00 1.80
C THR A 16 -1.49 7.93 2.98
N LEU A 17 -1.18 7.16 4.03
CA LEU A 17 -2.03 7.10 5.23
C LEU A 17 -1.91 8.32 6.14
N MET A 18 -0.76 9.00 6.11
CA MET A 18 -0.45 10.14 6.96
C MET A 18 -1.51 11.24 6.89
N PRO A 19 -2.04 11.63 5.71
CA PRO A 19 -3.10 12.60 5.66
C PRO A 19 -4.38 12.22 6.45
N PHE A 20 -4.75 10.94 6.41
CA PHE A 20 -5.91 10.44 7.12
C PHE A 20 -5.70 10.45 8.64
N LEU A 21 -4.53 9.98 9.10
CA LEU A 21 -4.17 9.96 10.52
C LEU A 21 -4.11 11.37 11.12
N LEU A 22 -3.45 12.31 10.44
CA LEU A 22 -3.32 13.70 10.90
C LEU A 22 -4.68 14.40 11.04
N ARG A 23 -5.65 14.10 10.16
CA ARG A 23 -7.03 14.63 10.27
C ARG A 23 -7.76 14.05 11.47
N ARG A 24 -7.62 12.74 11.74
CA ARG A 24 -8.28 12.07 12.88
C ARG A 24 -7.71 12.50 14.22
N LEU A 25 -6.40 12.68 14.31
CA LEU A 25 -5.71 13.14 15.52
C LEU A 25 -5.83 14.65 15.76
N LYS A 26 -6.53 15.39 14.88
CA LYS A 26 -6.64 16.87 14.91
C LYS A 26 -5.27 17.59 14.88
N LEU A 27 -4.23 16.92 14.37
CA LEU A 27 -2.87 17.47 14.22
C LEU A 27 -2.68 18.20 12.87
N TRP A 28 -3.75 18.33 12.08
CA TRP A 28 -3.71 18.95 10.77
C TRP A 28 -3.48 20.46 10.85
N ARG A 29 -2.23 20.91 10.71
CA ARG A 29 -1.90 22.33 10.60
C ARG A 29 -2.29 22.89 9.22
N LYS A 30 -2.77 24.15 9.18
CA LYS A 30 -3.00 24.90 7.93
C LYS A 30 -1.67 24.94 7.14
N GLY A 31 -1.62 24.28 5.97
CA GLY A 31 -0.42 24.15 5.13
C GLY A 31 -0.12 22.73 4.64
N LEU A 32 -0.64 21.68 5.30
CA LEU A 32 -0.46 20.27 4.91
C LEU A 32 -1.30 19.83 3.68
N THR A 33 -1.79 20.77 2.89
CA THR A 33 -2.66 20.50 1.72
C THR A 33 -1.94 19.79 0.58
N LEU A 34 -0.62 19.90 0.47
CA LEU A 34 0.19 19.21 -0.54
C LEU A 34 0.06 17.68 -0.44
N GLY A 35 0.16 17.12 0.78
CA GLY A 35 0.03 15.67 0.99
C GLY A 35 -1.34 15.13 0.58
N ALA A 36 -2.40 15.90 0.84
CA ALA A 36 -3.75 15.54 0.39
C ALA A 36 -3.94 15.69 -1.13
N ARG A 37 -3.23 16.62 -1.78
CA ARG A 37 -3.30 16.87 -3.23
C ARG A 37 -2.61 15.79 -4.03
N TYR A 38 -1.43 15.35 -3.58
CA TYR A 38 -0.62 14.33 -4.26
C TYR A 38 -0.87 12.91 -3.77
N HIS A 39 -1.75 12.71 -2.78
CA HIS A 39 -2.08 11.40 -2.22
C HIS A 39 -2.34 10.33 -3.29
N HIS A 40 -3.08 10.68 -4.35
CA HIS A 40 -3.40 9.74 -5.42
C HIS A 40 -2.16 9.32 -6.23
N HIS A 41 -1.29 10.27 -6.57
CA HIS A 41 -0.03 9.99 -7.26
C HIS A 41 0.92 9.17 -6.39
N LEU A 42 0.97 9.44 -5.08
CA LEU A 42 1.75 8.65 -4.12
C LEU A 42 1.23 7.20 -4.02
N ALA A 43 -0.09 6.99 -4.03
CA ALA A 43 -0.67 5.65 -4.02
C ALA A 43 -0.34 4.87 -5.30
N LEU A 44 -0.39 5.52 -6.47
CA LEU A 44 0.02 4.89 -7.74
C LEU A 44 1.52 4.60 -7.79
N ALA A 45 2.36 5.51 -7.29
CA ALA A 45 3.79 5.28 -7.16
C ALA A 45 4.09 4.12 -6.22
N CYS A 46 3.39 4.03 -5.09
CA CYS A 46 3.48 2.91 -4.15
C CYS A 46 3.12 1.59 -4.83
N LEU A 47 2.01 1.54 -5.58
CA LEU A 47 1.59 0.37 -6.33
C LEU A 47 2.68 -0.06 -7.35
N ALA A 48 3.25 0.89 -8.10
CA ALA A 48 4.30 0.59 -9.07
C ALA A 48 5.56 0.02 -8.40
N VAL A 49 6.03 0.66 -7.31
CA VAL A 49 7.21 0.22 -6.55
C VAL A 49 7.01 -1.18 -5.95
N LEU A 50 5.85 -1.44 -5.33
CA LEU A 50 5.55 -2.75 -4.74
C LEU A 50 5.31 -3.84 -5.80
N THR A 51 4.84 -3.47 -6.99
CA THR A 51 4.77 -4.40 -8.12
C THR A 51 6.17 -4.84 -8.56
N LEU A 52 7.11 -3.90 -8.67
CA LEU A 52 8.51 -4.22 -8.97
C LEU A 52 9.16 -5.05 -7.85
N HIS A 53 8.86 -4.73 -6.59
CA HIS A 53 9.28 -5.55 -5.45
C HIS A 53 8.78 -7.00 -5.57
N GLY A 54 7.49 -7.19 -5.87
CA GLY A 54 6.88 -8.52 -6.05
C GLY A 54 7.52 -9.31 -7.20
N PHE A 55 7.74 -8.68 -8.36
CA PHE A 55 8.45 -9.34 -9.46
C PHE A 55 9.88 -9.73 -9.09
N GLY A 56 10.58 -8.88 -8.35
CA GLY A 56 11.91 -9.19 -7.82
C GLY A 56 11.90 -10.38 -6.86
N ALA A 57 10.92 -10.42 -5.96
CA ALA A 57 10.76 -11.51 -4.99
C ALA A 57 10.46 -12.87 -5.66
N LEU A 58 9.65 -12.88 -6.73
CA LEU A 58 9.31 -14.09 -7.48
C LEU A 58 10.49 -14.64 -8.31
N ASN A 59 11.37 -13.77 -8.80
CA ASN A 59 12.55 -14.17 -9.59
C ASN A 59 13.76 -14.60 -8.74
N GLY A 60 13.69 -14.44 -7.41
CA GLY A 60 14.76 -14.86 -6.52
C GLY A 60 14.87 -16.39 -6.43
N ARG A 61 15.87 -16.99 -7.10
CA ARG A 61 16.22 -18.42 -6.90
C ARG A 61 16.63 -18.64 -5.44
N ARG A 62 15.87 -19.44 -4.69
CA ARG A 62 16.17 -19.80 -3.30
C ARG A 62 16.03 -21.31 -3.05
N GLY A 63 16.85 -21.83 -2.13
CA GLY A 63 17.02 -23.25 -1.85
C GLY A 63 15.79 -23.94 -1.23
N TRP A 64 15.74 -25.27 -1.32
CA TRP A 64 14.54 -26.09 -1.05
C TRP A 64 14.03 -26.04 0.40
N GLY A 65 14.88 -25.71 1.38
CA GLY A 65 14.50 -25.65 2.80
C GLY A 65 13.64 -24.46 3.22
N ALA A 66 13.55 -23.41 2.40
CA ALA A 66 12.79 -22.18 2.71
C ALA A 66 11.36 -22.19 2.14
N ARG A 67 10.91 -23.29 1.52
CA ARG A 67 9.78 -23.28 0.58
C ARG A 67 8.40 -23.00 1.20
N LEU A 68 8.13 -23.50 2.41
CA LEU A 68 6.83 -23.30 3.08
C LEU A 68 6.67 -21.88 3.62
N ASN A 69 7.67 -21.36 4.33
CA ASN A 69 7.65 -19.96 4.79
C ASN A 69 7.60 -18.99 3.60
N PHE A 70 8.34 -19.31 2.53
CA PHE A 70 8.33 -18.53 1.30
C PHE A 70 6.97 -18.52 0.60
N GLN A 71 6.23 -19.64 0.59
CA GLN A 71 4.87 -19.67 0.04
C GLN A 71 3.92 -18.77 0.84
N ASN A 72 4.00 -18.79 2.18
CA ASN A 72 3.18 -17.93 3.02
C ASN A 72 3.51 -16.44 2.83
N GLU A 73 4.80 -16.10 2.69
CA GLU A 73 5.25 -14.74 2.36
C GLU A 73 4.73 -14.29 0.99
N ILE A 74 4.83 -15.14 -0.04
CA ILE A 74 4.31 -14.81 -1.38
C ILE A 74 2.79 -14.60 -1.32
N ILE A 75 2.05 -15.51 -0.69
CA ILE A 75 0.59 -15.44 -0.63
C ILE A 75 0.14 -14.16 0.08
N SER A 76 0.73 -13.84 1.23
CA SER A 76 0.43 -12.60 1.96
C SER A 76 0.78 -11.35 1.14
N GLY A 77 1.90 -11.35 0.43
CA GLY A 77 2.30 -10.27 -0.46
C GLY A 77 1.32 -10.07 -1.62
N ILE A 78 0.85 -11.16 -2.24
CA ILE A 78 -0.16 -11.13 -3.30
C ILE A 78 -1.48 -10.56 -2.76
N PHE A 79 -1.94 -11.00 -1.59
CA PHE A 79 -3.16 -10.47 -0.98
C PHE A 79 -3.04 -8.97 -0.68
N ALA A 80 -1.95 -8.54 -0.07
CA ALA A 80 -1.70 -7.11 0.19
C ALA A 80 -1.69 -6.30 -1.11
N TRP A 81 -1.03 -6.82 -2.16
CA TRP A 81 -0.97 -6.19 -3.47
C TRP A 81 -2.36 -6.09 -4.14
N MET A 82 -3.16 -7.15 -4.10
CA MET A 82 -4.53 -7.14 -4.65
C MET A 82 -5.42 -6.12 -3.95
N VAL A 83 -5.31 -6.00 -2.62
CA VAL A 83 -6.07 -5.00 -1.85
C VAL A 83 -5.61 -3.58 -2.21
N LEU A 84 -4.30 -3.34 -2.32
CA LEU A 84 -3.76 -2.04 -2.75
C LEU A 84 -4.23 -1.66 -4.17
N LEU A 85 -4.25 -2.62 -5.10
CA LEU A 85 -4.78 -2.43 -6.44
C LEU A 85 -6.27 -2.07 -6.41
N ALA A 86 -7.08 -2.81 -5.64
CA ALA A 86 -8.51 -2.56 -5.50
C ALA A 86 -8.80 -1.16 -4.93
N ILE A 87 -8.06 -0.73 -3.90
CA ILE A 87 -8.17 0.62 -3.34
C ILE A 87 -7.80 1.68 -4.39
N SER A 88 -6.73 1.44 -5.15
CA SER A 88 -6.26 2.37 -6.20
C SER A 88 -7.30 2.51 -7.32
N MET A 89 -7.92 1.41 -7.76
CA MET A 89 -9.01 1.43 -8.74
C MET A 89 -10.28 2.10 -8.21
N LEU A 90 -10.65 1.86 -6.94
CA LEU A 90 -11.75 2.56 -6.29
C LEU A 90 -11.48 4.07 -6.21
N ALA A 91 -10.24 4.47 -5.91
CA ALA A 91 -9.85 5.86 -5.88
C ALA A 91 -9.91 6.54 -7.27
N LEU A 92 -9.49 5.84 -8.33
CA LEU A 92 -9.59 6.30 -9.72
C LEU A 92 -11.06 6.48 -10.14
N SER A 93 -11.89 5.46 -9.92
CA SER A 93 -13.31 5.47 -10.32
C SER A 93 -14.15 6.47 -9.53
N ALA A 94 -13.85 6.69 -8.25
CA ALA A 94 -14.55 7.65 -7.40
C ALA A 94 -13.94 9.06 -7.43
N PHE A 95 -12.99 9.36 -8.32
CA PHE A 95 -12.36 10.70 -8.41
C PHE A 95 -13.38 11.85 -8.55
N ARG A 96 -14.54 11.58 -9.17
CA ARG A 96 -15.64 12.55 -9.33
C ARG A 96 -16.84 12.32 -8.40
N GLN A 97 -16.86 11.27 -7.59
CA GLN A 97 -18.00 10.91 -6.74
C GLN A 97 -17.66 11.11 -5.26
N LYS A 98 -18.03 12.28 -4.73
CA LYS A 98 -18.02 12.55 -3.28
C LYS A 98 -19.46 12.40 -2.75
N PRO A 99 -19.66 11.76 -1.58
CA PRO A 99 -18.66 11.23 -0.64
C PRO A 99 -18.07 9.88 -1.05
N PHE A 100 -16.82 9.63 -0.64
CA PHE A 100 -16.16 8.32 -0.81
C PHE A 100 -16.91 7.23 -0.02
N LYS A 101 -17.11 6.07 -0.64
CA LYS A 101 -17.79 4.93 0.00
C LYS A 101 -17.00 4.44 1.22
N ARG A 102 -17.71 4.10 2.31
CA ARG A 102 -17.12 3.50 3.53
C ARG A 102 -16.24 2.28 3.22
N THR A 103 -16.54 1.55 2.15
CA THR A 103 -15.77 0.43 1.61
C THR A 103 -14.29 0.76 1.42
N HIS A 104 -13.96 1.97 0.94
CA HIS A 104 -12.56 2.37 0.76
C HIS A 104 -11.82 2.40 2.11
N CYS A 105 -12.45 2.92 3.16
CA CYS A 105 -11.82 3.01 4.49
C CYS A 105 -11.61 1.62 5.11
N TRP A 106 -12.58 0.71 4.93
CA TRP A 106 -12.44 -0.68 5.38
C TRP A 106 -11.33 -1.41 4.63
N LEU A 107 -11.23 -1.25 3.31
CA LEU A 107 -10.16 -1.84 2.51
C LEU A 107 -8.79 -1.28 2.91
N VAL A 108 -8.68 0.02 3.18
CA VAL A 108 -7.44 0.61 3.71
C VAL A 108 -7.05 0.00 5.05
N GLY A 109 -8.00 -0.22 5.96
CA GLY A 109 -7.74 -0.92 7.23
C GLY A 109 -7.26 -2.35 7.01
N LEU A 110 -7.91 -3.08 6.10
CA LEU A 110 -7.49 -4.43 5.70
C LEU A 110 -6.07 -4.44 5.11
N LEU A 111 -5.75 -3.46 4.26
CA LEU A 111 -4.41 -3.32 3.68
C LEU A 111 -3.34 -3.14 4.76
N VAL A 112 -3.60 -2.29 5.75
CA VAL A 112 -2.67 -2.09 6.87
C VAL A 112 -2.42 -3.39 7.62
N LEU A 113 -3.47 -4.16 7.93
CA LEU A 113 -3.32 -5.45 8.61
C LEU A 113 -2.52 -6.46 7.77
N LEU A 114 -2.80 -6.56 6.48
CA LEU A 114 -2.07 -7.46 5.58
C LEU A 114 -0.60 -7.08 5.44
N VAL A 115 -0.29 -5.78 5.36
CA VAL A 115 1.09 -5.29 5.29
C VAL A 115 1.83 -5.55 6.59
N LEU A 116 1.20 -5.34 7.76
CA LEU A 116 1.80 -5.67 9.05
C LEU A 116 2.03 -7.17 9.25
N TYR A 117 1.20 -8.01 8.65
CA TYR A 117 1.40 -9.46 8.66
C TYR A 117 2.50 -9.91 7.69
N HIS A 118 2.69 -9.18 6.58
CA HIS A 118 3.62 -9.54 5.52
C HIS A 118 5.06 -9.08 5.79
N ILE A 119 5.24 -7.96 6.50
CA ILE A 119 6.55 -7.45 6.97
C ILE A 119 7.04 -8.30 8.13
#